data_AF-A0A932CXJ0-F1
#
_entry.id   AF-A0A932CXJ0-F1
#
_cell.length_a   1.000
_cell.length_b   1.000
_cell.length_c   1.000
_cell.angle_alpha   90.00
_cell.angle_beta   90.00
_cell.angle_gamma   90.00
#
_symmetry.space_group_name_H-M   'P 1'
#
loop_
_entity.id
_entity.type
_entity.pdbx_description
1 polymer ?
#
loop_
_entity_poly.entity_id
_entity_poly.type
_entity_poly.pdbx_seq_one_letter_code
_entity_poly.pdbx_strand_id
1 'polypeptide(L)'
;MEAIALAVTVTHREKDERAEEAARSAPDAAALGRLVFEVLVRQAEGKVSASPAGWVASRAREQGISKEQADTKFGNILAILERGAETAGEIDVVGAFFARGLTAFLEAENQSARAQAFRRILSSLDWLVAYTPYDVYAHVQKLCPEAIARVVWEGLTAAIEEEARAGGAQGRIHRLLRAEVLLSHPLAPVAGEIRARLVRVADPAVVALARATGQEASIPMNDAGAEADRVTGRVGPRPVGRIRRILSLCTGYALLRTIASAAGRYLLGFRRSMEISLAPKGLLCRKRIELLGKTIRESEEVVPFAGLASVERESRYPYLYLLVGVGGLALGAIWGVLRIFDGIRGAYAPLALIGLVAIALGVGFDLGLATFWPARRGRVSLTFLRAPKRWTRLVDVDAEAARRFVAAMHERLGRGPGSPA
;
A
#
# COMPACT_ATOMS: atom_id res chain seq x y z
N MET A 1 -18.72 -7.59 -1.07
CA MET A 1 -17.63 -6.81 -1.71
C MET A 1 -16.31 -7.04 -0.97
N GLU A 2 -15.86 -8.29 -0.95
CA GLU A 2 -14.53 -8.70 -0.52
C GLU A 2 -13.76 -9.06 -1.79
N ALA A 3 -12.92 -8.13 -2.27
CA ALA A 3 -11.90 -8.41 -3.27
C ALA A 3 -10.83 -7.32 -3.14
N ILE A 4 -9.58 -7.68 -3.42
CA ILE A 4 -8.40 -6.81 -3.46
C ILE A 4 -7.80 -6.49 -2.08
N ALA A 5 -7.33 -7.54 -1.41
CA ALA A 5 -6.18 -7.46 -0.52
C ALA A 5 -5.02 -8.27 -1.12
N LEU A 6 -4.65 -7.98 -2.37
CA LEU A 6 -3.37 -8.46 -2.90
C LEU A 6 -2.25 -7.71 -2.17
N ALA A 7 -1.53 -8.43 -1.33
CA ALA A 7 -0.18 -8.06 -0.96
C ALA A 7 0.66 -8.15 -2.23
N VAL A 8 0.81 -7.02 -2.94
CA VAL A 8 1.87 -6.87 -3.93
C VAL A 8 3.15 -6.68 -3.13
N THR A 9 3.72 -7.80 -2.68
CA THR A 9 5.16 -7.92 -2.60
C THR A 9 5.64 -7.58 -4.01
N VAL A 10 6.52 -6.57 -4.20
CA VAL A 10 7.48 -6.70 -5.31
C VAL A 10 8.47 -7.74 -4.80
N THR A 11 8.02 -8.99 -4.69
CA THR A 11 8.81 -10.06 -5.28
C THR A 11 9.08 -9.53 -6.67
N HIS A 12 10.34 -9.54 -7.12
CA HIS A 12 10.65 -9.55 -8.54
C HIS A 12 9.62 -10.50 -9.16
N ARG A 13 8.51 -9.94 -9.67
CA ARG A 13 7.42 -10.75 -10.17
C ARG A 13 8.08 -11.25 -11.43
N GLU A 14 8.30 -12.54 -11.51
CA GLU A 14 8.76 -13.16 -12.73
C GLU A 14 7.74 -12.74 -13.78
N LYS A 15 8.09 -11.68 -14.53
CA LYS A 15 7.13 -10.95 -15.35
C LYS A 15 6.67 -11.96 -16.35
N ASP A 16 5.36 -12.17 -16.41
CA ASP A 16 4.84 -13.30 -17.14
C ASP A 16 5.14 -13.12 -18.63
N GLU A 17 6.13 -13.84 -19.16
CA GLU A 17 6.48 -13.84 -20.59
C GLU A 17 5.26 -14.19 -21.44
N ARG A 18 4.29 -14.88 -20.84
CA ARG A 18 3.00 -15.18 -21.45
C ARG A 18 2.19 -13.90 -21.73
N ALA A 19 2.26 -12.87 -20.89
CA ALA A 19 1.59 -11.58 -21.11
C ALA A 19 2.21 -10.81 -22.27
N GLU A 20 3.53 -10.82 -22.37
CA GLU A 20 4.29 -10.25 -23.48
C GLU A 20 3.93 -10.95 -24.80
N GLU A 21 3.89 -12.29 -24.78
CA GLU A 21 3.49 -13.07 -25.94
C GLU A 21 2.04 -12.79 -26.36
N ALA A 22 1.11 -12.70 -25.41
CA ALA A 22 -0.27 -12.34 -25.70
C ALA A 22 -0.37 -10.96 -26.39
N ALA A 23 0.42 -9.98 -25.94
CA ALA A 23 0.45 -8.66 -26.57
C ALA A 23 1.15 -8.65 -27.94
N ARG A 24 2.01 -9.64 -28.26
CA ARG A 24 2.63 -9.79 -29.59
C ARG A 24 1.71 -10.52 -30.56
N SER A 25 1.08 -11.60 -30.12
CA SER A 25 0.34 -12.53 -30.95
C SER A 25 -1.15 -12.20 -31.12
N ALA A 26 -1.67 -11.24 -30.35
CA ALA A 26 -3.09 -10.89 -30.44
C ALA A 26 -3.48 -10.36 -31.84
N PRO A 27 -4.66 -10.75 -32.35
CA PRO A 27 -5.25 -10.07 -33.50
C PRO A 27 -5.33 -8.56 -33.23
N ASP A 28 -4.87 -7.76 -34.18
CA ASP A 28 -4.89 -6.29 -34.08
C ASP A 28 -4.23 -5.73 -32.81
N ALA A 29 -3.14 -6.37 -32.35
CA ALA A 29 -2.42 -5.97 -31.15
C ALA A 29 -2.05 -4.48 -31.08
N ALA A 30 -1.81 -3.84 -32.23
CA ALA A 30 -1.56 -2.41 -32.31
C ALA A 30 -2.79 -1.56 -31.95
N ALA A 31 -3.99 -1.95 -32.42
CA ALA A 31 -5.24 -1.28 -32.07
C ALA A 31 -5.59 -1.50 -30.60
N LEU A 32 -5.51 -2.75 -30.11
CA LEU A 32 -5.70 -3.05 -28.69
C LEU A 32 -4.72 -2.28 -27.79
N GLY A 33 -3.45 -2.18 -28.20
CA GLY A 33 -2.45 -1.39 -27.49
C GLY A 33 -2.84 0.08 -27.39
N ARG A 34 -3.23 0.70 -28.51
CA ARG A 34 -3.71 2.10 -28.53
C ARG A 34 -4.92 2.30 -27.63
N LEU A 35 -5.92 1.42 -27.71
CA LEU A 35 -7.09 1.46 -26.82
C LEU A 35 -6.69 1.40 -25.34
N VAL A 36 -5.87 0.43 -24.95
CA VAL A 36 -5.42 0.29 -23.55
C VAL A 36 -4.68 1.54 -23.08
N PHE A 37 -3.77 2.08 -23.91
CA PHE A 37 -3.05 3.31 -23.61
C PHE A 37 -4.00 4.50 -23.40
N GLU A 38 -4.92 4.75 -24.33
CA GLU A 38 -5.91 5.84 -24.24
C GLU A 38 -6.77 5.70 -22.99
N VAL A 39 -7.23 4.48 -22.70
CA VAL A 39 -8.08 4.18 -21.54
C VAL A 39 -7.34 4.47 -20.24
N LEU A 40 -6.11 3.98 -20.07
CA LEU A 40 -5.36 4.18 -18.83
C LEU A 40 -4.91 5.64 -18.66
N VAL A 41 -4.46 6.32 -19.72
CA VAL A 41 -4.14 7.75 -19.63
C VAL A 41 -5.38 8.55 -19.23
N ARG A 42 -6.55 8.23 -19.80
CA ARG A 42 -7.81 8.88 -19.42
C ARG A 42 -8.22 8.58 -17.98
N GLN A 43 -8.03 7.36 -17.50
CA GLN A 43 -8.26 7.02 -16.09
C GLN A 43 -7.40 7.88 -15.17
N ALA A 44 -6.14 8.08 -15.53
CA ALA A 44 -5.22 8.89 -14.77
C ALA A 44 -5.60 10.37 -14.73
N GLU A 45 -5.99 10.94 -15.87
CA GLU A 45 -6.52 12.31 -15.96
C GLU A 45 -7.77 12.49 -15.10
N GLY A 46 -8.70 11.54 -15.16
CA GLY A 46 -9.91 11.53 -14.36
C GLY A 46 -9.69 11.15 -12.89
N LYS A 47 -8.49 10.65 -12.55
CA LYS A 47 -8.13 10.08 -11.25
C LYS A 47 -9.12 9.01 -10.77
N VAL A 48 -9.59 8.17 -11.71
CA VAL A 48 -10.54 7.09 -11.48
C VAL A 48 -9.86 5.73 -11.57
N SER A 49 -10.33 4.76 -10.78
CA SER A 49 -9.72 3.41 -10.73
C SER A 49 -10.16 2.48 -11.87
N ALA A 50 -11.25 2.80 -12.55
CA ALA A 50 -11.78 2.07 -13.69
C ALA A 50 -12.50 3.04 -14.64
N SER A 51 -12.60 2.66 -15.92
CA SER A 51 -13.30 3.45 -16.94
C SER A 51 -14.74 3.00 -17.08
N PRO A 52 -15.71 3.93 -17.25
CA PRO A 52 -17.09 3.55 -17.49
C PRO A 52 -17.24 2.63 -18.71
N ALA A 53 -18.00 1.53 -18.57
CA ALA A 53 -18.13 0.52 -19.62
C ALA A 53 -18.58 1.08 -20.97
N GLY A 54 -19.57 1.97 -20.97
CA GLY A 54 -20.05 2.62 -22.19
C GLY A 54 -18.97 3.42 -22.93
N TRP A 55 -18.00 3.98 -22.21
CA TRP A 55 -16.89 4.74 -22.81
C TRP A 55 -15.85 3.80 -23.44
N VAL A 56 -15.47 2.73 -22.75
CA VAL A 56 -14.55 1.70 -23.29
C VAL A 56 -15.14 1.07 -24.55
N ALA A 57 -16.42 0.70 -24.52
CA ALA A 57 -17.13 0.13 -25.67
C ALA A 57 -17.25 1.11 -26.85
N SER A 58 -17.42 2.42 -26.60
CA SER A 58 -17.41 3.43 -27.66
C SER A 58 -16.04 3.50 -28.35
N ARG A 59 -14.96 3.60 -27.57
CA ARG A 59 -13.59 3.66 -28.09
C ARG A 59 -13.18 2.39 -28.82
N ALA A 60 -13.56 1.23 -28.32
CA ALA A 60 -13.33 -0.04 -29.01
C ALA A 60 -13.99 -0.05 -30.39
N ARG A 61 -15.26 0.39 -30.50
CA ARG A 61 -15.97 0.49 -31.78
C ARG A 61 -15.33 1.49 -32.75
N GLU A 62 -14.90 2.66 -32.25
CA GLU A 62 -14.19 3.66 -33.05
C GLU A 62 -12.88 3.12 -33.63
N GLN A 63 -12.21 2.23 -32.91
CA GLN A 63 -10.97 1.57 -33.35
C GLN A 63 -11.20 0.24 -34.08
N GLY A 64 -12.46 -0.15 -34.34
CA GLY A 64 -12.81 -1.38 -35.04
C GLY A 64 -12.51 -2.67 -34.27
N ILE A 65 -12.44 -2.60 -32.93
CA ILE A 65 -12.09 -3.72 -32.05
C ILE A 65 -13.38 -4.43 -31.61
N SER A 66 -13.53 -5.69 -32.01
CA SER A 66 -14.57 -6.61 -31.58
C SER A 66 -14.24 -7.24 -30.22
N LYS A 67 -15.22 -7.88 -29.58
CA LYS A 67 -15.00 -8.59 -28.33
C LYS A 67 -14.06 -9.78 -28.53
N GLU A 68 -14.22 -10.50 -29.64
CA GLU A 68 -13.43 -11.68 -29.99
C GLU A 68 -11.96 -11.32 -30.24
N GLN A 69 -11.69 -10.18 -30.88
CA GLN A 69 -10.32 -9.68 -31.07
C GLN A 69 -9.64 -9.36 -29.73
N ALA A 70 -10.42 -8.95 -28.73
CA ALA A 70 -9.91 -8.62 -27.40
C ALA A 70 -9.74 -9.83 -26.47
N ASP A 71 -10.05 -11.05 -26.91
CA ASP A 71 -9.89 -12.25 -26.10
C ASP A 71 -8.41 -12.66 -26.01
N THR A 72 -7.94 -12.82 -24.77
CA THR A 72 -6.60 -13.33 -24.48
C THR A 72 -6.71 -14.50 -23.51
N LYS A 73 -5.62 -15.26 -23.32
CA LYS A 73 -5.55 -16.30 -22.27
C LYS A 73 -5.71 -15.75 -20.84
N PHE A 74 -5.61 -14.44 -20.65
CA PHE A 74 -5.83 -13.77 -19.36
C PHE A 74 -7.23 -13.20 -19.21
N GLY A 75 -8.12 -13.47 -20.17
CA GLY A 75 -9.45 -12.90 -20.27
C GLY A 75 -9.57 -11.84 -21.36
N ASN A 76 -10.79 -11.33 -21.51
CA ASN A 76 -11.11 -10.30 -22.49
C ASN A 76 -10.60 -8.92 -22.03
N ILE A 77 -9.74 -8.27 -22.82
CA ILE A 77 -9.12 -6.97 -22.47
C ILE A 77 -10.17 -5.89 -22.27
N LEU A 78 -11.25 -5.85 -23.06
CA LEU A 78 -12.30 -4.86 -22.88
C LEU A 78 -12.97 -5.05 -21.52
N ALA A 79 -13.39 -6.26 -21.19
CA ALA A 79 -14.01 -6.55 -19.90
C ALA A 79 -13.09 -6.21 -18.72
N ILE A 80 -11.77 -6.45 -18.85
CA ILE A 80 -10.77 -6.08 -17.83
C ILE A 80 -10.70 -4.56 -17.66
N LEU A 81 -10.69 -3.78 -18.74
CA LEU A 81 -10.65 -2.31 -18.68
C LEU A 81 -11.92 -1.69 -18.06
N GLU A 82 -13.08 -2.32 -18.27
CA GLU A 82 -14.37 -1.86 -17.74
C GLU A 82 -14.50 -2.09 -16.23
N ARG A 83 -14.09 -3.25 -15.72
CA ARG A 83 -14.20 -3.60 -14.29
C ARG A 83 -12.94 -3.27 -13.47
N GLY A 84 -11.81 -3.07 -14.15
CA GLY A 84 -10.48 -3.01 -13.56
C GLY A 84 -9.83 -4.39 -13.41
N ALA A 85 -8.51 -4.47 -13.54
CA ALA A 85 -7.78 -5.71 -13.37
C ALA A 85 -7.81 -6.21 -11.90
N GLU A 86 -8.18 -7.47 -11.70
CA GLU A 86 -8.33 -8.11 -10.39
C GLU A 86 -7.24 -9.15 -10.14
N THR A 87 -6.75 -9.80 -11.20
CA THR A 87 -5.75 -10.86 -11.09
C THR A 87 -4.35 -10.40 -11.48
N ALA A 88 -3.36 -11.19 -11.09
CA ALA A 88 -1.97 -10.99 -11.45
C ALA A 88 -1.75 -10.88 -12.96
N GLY A 89 -2.26 -11.86 -13.71
CA GLY A 89 -2.10 -11.92 -15.15
C GLY A 89 -2.89 -10.85 -15.88
N GLU A 90 -4.04 -10.42 -15.35
CA GLU A 90 -4.79 -9.28 -15.90
C GLU A 90 -4.01 -7.97 -15.79
N ILE A 91 -3.34 -7.74 -14.65
CA ILE A 91 -2.48 -6.56 -14.46
C ILE A 91 -1.32 -6.59 -15.46
N ASP A 92 -0.66 -7.73 -15.60
CA ASP A 92 0.52 -7.89 -16.46
C ASP A 92 0.14 -7.77 -17.95
N VAL A 93 -0.97 -8.39 -18.40
CA VAL A 93 -1.41 -8.29 -19.81
C VAL A 93 -1.83 -6.85 -20.16
N VAL A 94 -2.48 -6.13 -19.25
CA VAL A 94 -2.81 -4.72 -19.44
C VAL A 94 -1.53 -3.88 -19.55
N GLY A 95 -0.54 -4.12 -18.69
CA GLY A 95 0.78 -3.48 -18.80
C GLY A 95 1.49 -3.78 -20.12
N ALA A 96 1.37 -5.00 -20.64
CA ALA A 96 1.96 -5.41 -21.91
C ALA A 96 1.33 -4.68 -23.10
N PHE A 97 -0.01 -4.62 -23.18
CA PHE A 97 -0.70 -3.85 -24.22
C PHE A 97 -0.47 -2.34 -24.06
N PHE A 98 -0.38 -1.83 -22.83
CA PHE A 98 -0.03 -0.43 -22.57
C PHE A 98 1.31 -0.05 -23.19
N ALA A 99 2.34 -0.89 -23.06
CA ALA A 99 3.65 -0.64 -23.67
C ALA A 99 3.58 -0.55 -25.22
N ARG A 100 2.72 -1.36 -25.85
CA ARG A 100 2.47 -1.28 -27.30
C ARG A 100 1.73 0.00 -27.69
N GLY A 101 0.73 0.41 -26.91
CA GLY A 101 0.03 1.67 -27.13
C GLY A 101 0.93 2.89 -26.93
N LEU A 102 1.80 2.86 -25.93
CA LEU A 102 2.82 3.89 -25.70
C LEU A 102 3.79 3.98 -26.90
N THR A 103 4.16 2.84 -27.48
CA THR A 103 4.96 2.80 -28.72
C THR A 103 4.23 3.52 -29.85
N ALA A 104 2.99 3.14 -30.15
CA ALA A 104 2.22 3.78 -31.21
C ALA A 104 2.02 5.29 -30.98
N PHE A 105 1.78 5.70 -29.73
CA PHE A 105 1.65 7.11 -29.35
C PHE A 105 2.94 7.91 -29.64
N LEU A 106 4.11 7.37 -29.27
CA LEU A 106 5.38 8.07 -29.50
C LEU A 106 5.87 7.95 -30.95
N GLU A 107 5.50 6.90 -31.67
CA GLU A 107 5.85 6.76 -33.09
C GLU A 107 5.07 7.70 -33.99
N ALA A 108 3.85 8.08 -33.61
CA ALA A 108 3.05 9.10 -34.30
C ALA A 108 3.69 10.50 -34.24
N GLU A 109 4.64 10.71 -33.33
CA GLU A 109 5.34 11.97 -33.16
C GLU A 109 6.69 11.95 -33.91
N ASN A 110 7.06 13.11 -34.44
CA ASN A 110 8.39 13.34 -35.02
C ASN A 110 9.48 13.01 -33.98
N GLN A 111 10.62 12.49 -34.42
CA GLN A 111 11.71 12.05 -33.53
C GLN A 111 12.11 13.10 -32.48
N SER A 112 12.18 14.38 -32.87
CA SER A 112 12.50 15.51 -31.98
C SER A 112 11.37 15.86 -30.99
N ALA A 113 10.12 15.53 -31.30
CA ALA A 113 8.95 15.83 -30.48
C ALA A 113 8.63 14.71 -29.46
N ARG A 114 9.15 13.50 -29.63
CA ARG A 114 8.85 12.33 -28.77
C ARG A 114 9.12 12.59 -27.29
N ALA A 115 10.24 13.23 -26.96
CA ALA A 115 10.58 13.54 -25.57
C ALA A 115 9.58 14.51 -24.93
N GLN A 116 9.11 15.50 -25.69
CA GLN A 116 8.08 16.44 -25.24
C GLN A 116 6.72 15.73 -25.11
N ALA A 117 6.36 14.88 -26.07
CA ALA A 117 5.12 14.10 -26.02
C ALA A 117 5.07 13.18 -24.79
N PHE A 118 6.17 12.48 -24.48
CA PHE A 118 6.29 11.67 -23.28
C PHE A 118 6.16 12.52 -22.01
N ARG A 119 6.79 13.70 -21.95
CA ARG A 119 6.65 14.63 -20.81
C ARG A 119 5.20 15.06 -20.56
N ARG A 120 4.39 15.26 -21.61
CA ARG A 120 2.98 15.65 -21.47
C ARG A 120 2.15 14.61 -20.72
N ILE A 121 2.46 13.32 -20.89
CA ILE A 121 1.72 12.21 -20.25
C ILE A 121 2.35 11.75 -18.94
N LEU A 122 3.55 12.22 -18.58
CA LEU A 122 4.32 11.70 -17.46
C LEU A 122 3.59 11.80 -16.11
N SER A 123 2.86 12.90 -15.88
CA SER A 123 2.05 13.08 -14.66
C SER A 123 0.91 12.06 -14.56
N SER A 124 0.31 11.68 -15.69
CA SER A 124 -0.68 10.61 -15.79
C SER A 124 -0.05 9.25 -15.49
N LEU A 125 1.15 8.98 -16.00
CA LEU A 125 1.86 7.73 -15.71
C LEU A 125 2.27 7.61 -14.24
N ASP A 126 2.77 8.69 -13.64
CA ASP A 126 3.06 8.75 -12.21
C ASP A 126 1.81 8.43 -11.37
N TRP A 127 0.64 8.94 -11.79
CA TRP A 127 -0.60 8.65 -11.11
C TRP A 127 -0.98 7.17 -11.23
N LEU A 128 -0.83 6.56 -12.41
CA LEU A 128 -1.10 5.13 -12.60
C LEU A 128 -0.25 4.28 -11.67
N VAL A 129 1.07 4.50 -11.65
CA VAL A 129 1.98 3.73 -10.78
C VAL A 129 1.68 3.96 -9.30
N ALA A 130 1.35 5.19 -8.90
CA ALA A 130 1.15 5.53 -7.49
C ALA A 130 -0.23 5.12 -6.93
N TYR A 131 -1.26 5.01 -7.77
CA TYR A 131 -2.65 4.88 -7.32
C TYR A 131 -3.40 3.66 -7.89
N THR A 132 -2.81 2.93 -8.84
CA THR A 132 -3.42 1.74 -9.46
C THR A 132 -2.49 0.54 -9.30
N PRO A 133 -2.96 -0.69 -9.57
CA PRO A 133 -2.08 -1.86 -9.57
C PRO A 133 -1.22 -1.96 -10.83
N TYR A 134 -1.39 -1.08 -11.83
CA TYR A 134 -0.70 -1.17 -13.11
C TYR A 134 0.76 -0.72 -13.00
N ASP A 135 1.69 -1.62 -13.34
CA ASP A 135 3.07 -1.28 -13.64
C ASP A 135 3.19 -0.99 -15.14
N VAL A 136 2.92 0.26 -15.51
CA VAL A 136 2.94 0.73 -16.91
C VAL A 136 4.34 0.73 -17.54
N TYR A 137 5.38 0.52 -16.74
CA TYR A 137 6.77 0.47 -17.20
C TYR A 137 7.31 -0.96 -17.30
N ALA A 138 6.59 -1.95 -16.74
CA ALA A 138 7.03 -3.34 -16.65
C ALA A 138 7.50 -3.93 -17.98
N HIS A 139 6.80 -3.64 -19.07
CA HIS A 139 7.03 -4.27 -20.37
C HIS A 139 7.68 -3.35 -21.41
N VAL A 140 8.00 -2.10 -21.05
CA VAL A 140 8.58 -1.10 -21.98
C VAL A 140 9.86 -1.63 -22.62
N GLN A 141 10.75 -2.23 -21.83
CA GLN A 141 12.04 -2.70 -22.34
C GLN A 141 11.93 -3.85 -23.35
N LYS A 142 10.90 -4.68 -23.24
CA LYS A 142 10.76 -5.92 -24.01
C LYS A 142 9.77 -5.82 -25.18
N LEU A 143 8.87 -4.84 -25.13
CA LEU A 143 7.82 -4.66 -26.15
C LEU A 143 7.97 -3.36 -26.95
N CYS A 144 8.64 -2.33 -26.43
CA CYS A 144 8.90 -1.13 -27.20
C CYS A 144 10.18 -1.29 -28.03
N PRO A 145 10.24 -0.72 -29.25
CA PRO A 145 11.51 -0.54 -29.97
C PRO A 145 12.53 0.20 -29.10
N GLU A 146 13.82 -0.12 -29.26
CA GLU A 146 14.89 0.43 -28.40
C GLU A 146 14.88 1.97 -28.37
N ALA A 147 14.67 2.60 -29.52
CA ALA A 147 14.59 4.06 -29.62
C ALA A 147 13.44 4.65 -28.78
N ILE A 148 12.31 3.97 -28.70
CA ILE A 148 11.15 4.38 -27.89
C ILE A 148 11.41 4.13 -26.41
N ALA A 149 11.93 2.95 -26.05
CA ALA A 149 12.30 2.64 -24.68
C ALA A 149 13.31 3.67 -24.12
N ARG A 150 14.29 4.07 -24.94
CA ARG A 150 15.26 5.11 -24.59
C ARG A 150 14.60 6.45 -24.27
N VAL A 151 13.64 6.91 -25.09
CA VAL A 151 12.87 8.14 -24.83
C VAL A 151 12.15 8.08 -23.49
N VAL A 152 11.55 6.95 -23.14
CA VAL A 152 10.84 6.76 -21.85
C VAL A 152 11.81 6.87 -20.68
N TRP A 153 12.92 6.12 -20.72
CA TRP A 153 13.89 6.08 -19.61
C TRP A 153 14.66 7.40 -19.45
N GLU A 154 15.06 8.04 -20.56
CA GLU A 154 15.67 9.36 -20.53
C GLU A 154 14.69 10.44 -20.07
N GLY A 155 13.43 10.35 -20.50
CA GLY A 155 12.37 11.25 -20.08
C GLY A 155 12.13 11.21 -18.57
N LEU A 156 12.09 10.01 -17.97
CA LEU A 156 12.00 9.82 -16.52
C LEU A 156 13.21 10.43 -15.79
N THR A 157 14.41 10.14 -16.29
CA THR A 157 15.67 10.63 -15.70
C THR A 157 15.74 12.17 -15.76
N ALA A 158 15.42 12.76 -16.91
CA ALA A 158 15.41 14.21 -17.09
C ALA A 158 14.37 14.90 -16.19
N ALA A 159 13.21 14.28 -16.00
CA ALA A 159 12.18 14.83 -15.11
C ALA A 159 12.60 14.78 -13.63
N ILE A 160 13.33 13.74 -13.20
CA ILE A 160 13.93 13.68 -11.86
C ILE A 160 14.94 14.81 -11.66
N GLU A 161 15.84 15.00 -12.62
CA GLU A 161 16.89 16.04 -12.58
C GLU A 161 16.29 17.46 -12.56
N GLU A 162 15.24 17.70 -13.35
CA GLU A 162 14.54 18.98 -13.41
C GLU A 162 13.81 19.31 -12.11
N GLU A 163 13.05 18.36 -11.56
CA GLU A 163 12.36 18.55 -10.29
C GLU A 163 13.35 18.69 -9.13
N ALA A 164 14.51 18.03 -9.18
CA ALA A 164 15.54 18.16 -8.15
C ALA A 164 16.13 19.57 -8.14
N ARG A 165 16.30 20.19 -9.31
CA ARG A 165 16.70 21.58 -9.46
C ARG A 165 15.62 22.55 -8.97
N ALA A 166 14.35 22.26 -9.26
CA ALA A 166 13.23 23.10 -8.83
C ALA A 166 12.95 23.03 -7.31
N GLY A 167 13.27 21.90 -6.68
CA GLY A 167 13.00 21.66 -5.25
C GLY A 167 11.54 21.31 -4.95
N GLY A 168 11.12 21.51 -3.70
CA GLY A 168 9.72 21.30 -3.27
C GLY A 168 9.36 19.88 -2.82
N ALA A 169 8.46 19.80 -1.83
CA ALA A 169 8.02 18.53 -1.22
C ALA A 169 7.20 17.66 -2.18
N GLN A 170 6.33 18.26 -3.00
CA GLN A 170 5.54 17.52 -3.98
C GLN A 170 6.43 16.93 -5.08
N GLY A 171 7.38 17.69 -5.61
CA GLY A 171 8.38 17.20 -6.57
C GLY A 171 9.18 16.02 -6.00
N ARG A 172 9.51 16.04 -4.70
CA ARG A 172 10.24 14.93 -4.06
C ARG A 172 9.52 13.59 -4.17
N ILE A 173 8.18 13.56 -4.04
CA ILE A 173 7.41 12.32 -4.15
C ILE A 173 7.51 11.75 -5.56
N HIS A 174 7.34 12.61 -6.58
CA HIS A 174 7.45 12.20 -7.99
C HIS A 174 8.86 11.72 -8.32
N ARG A 175 9.91 12.40 -7.83
CA ARG A 175 11.30 11.94 -7.99
C ARG A 175 11.54 10.56 -7.41
N LEU A 176 11.08 10.30 -6.19
CA LEU A 176 11.27 9.00 -5.54
C LEU A 176 10.51 7.89 -6.25
N LEU A 177 9.28 8.15 -6.69
CA LEU A 177 8.49 7.24 -7.50
C LEU A 177 9.22 6.86 -8.79
N ARG A 178 9.66 7.86 -9.57
CA ARG A 178 10.34 7.63 -10.84
C ARG A 178 11.70 6.97 -10.66
N ALA A 179 12.45 7.34 -9.62
CA ALA A 179 13.72 6.69 -9.30
C ALA A 179 13.52 5.20 -8.94
N GLU A 180 12.46 4.86 -8.19
CA GLU A 180 12.12 3.48 -7.89
C GLU A 180 11.74 2.69 -9.14
N VAL A 181 10.95 3.27 -10.05
CA VAL A 181 10.64 2.67 -11.36
C VAL A 181 11.91 2.38 -12.15
N LEU A 182 12.82 3.35 -12.28
CA LEU A 182 14.08 3.19 -13.01
C LEU A 182 14.96 2.09 -12.40
N LEU A 183 15.02 2.01 -11.07
CA LEU A 183 15.87 1.06 -10.36
C LEU A 183 15.27 -0.35 -10.29
N SER A 184 13.94 -0.47 -10.43
CA SER A 184 13.22 -1.75 -10.48
C SER A 184 13.23 -2.41 -11.88
N HIS A 185 13.86 -1.77 -12.87
CA HIS A 185 13.95 -2.26 -14.24
C HIS A 185 15.41 -2.32 -14.72
N PRO A 186 16.22 -3.25 -14.15
CA PRO A 186 17.67 -3.33 -14.40
C PRO A 186 18.04 -3.70 -15.85
N LEU A 187 17.10 -4.24 -16.63
CA LEU A 187 17.32 -4.65 -18.02
C LEU A 187 17.30 -3.50 -19.02
N ALA A 188 17.11 -2.25 -18.59
CA ALA A 188 17.23 -1.12 -19.51
C ALA A 188 18.68 -1.04 -20.04
N PRO A 189 18.91 -0.91 -21.35
CA PRO A 189 20.26 -0.80 -21.94
C PRO A 189 21.00 0.44 -21.41
N VAL A 190 20.24 1.40 -20.88
CA VAL A 190 20.71 2.65 -20.27
C VAL A 190 20.80 2.57 -18.74
N ALA A 191 20.53 1.42 -18.10
CA ALA A 191 20.43 1.30 -16.64
C ALA A 191 21.71 1.74 -15.91
N GLY A 192 22.89 1.42 -16.46
CA GLY A 192 24.18 1.84 -15.91
C GLY A 192 24.37 3.36 -15.98
N GLU A 193 24.10 3.97 -17.13
CA GLU A 193 24.21 5.42 -17.35
C GLU A 193 23.18 6.18 -16.49
N ILE A 194 21.92 5.73 -16.50
CA ILE A 194 20.84 6.30 -15.69
C ILE A 194 21.21 6.25 -14.21
N ARG A 195 21.71 5.12 -13.71
CA ARG A 195 22.15 5.01 -12.31
C ARG A 195 23.28 5.99 -12.02
N ALA A 196 24.26 6.11 -12.91
CA ALA A 196 25.36 7.08 -12.76
C ALA A 196 24.87 8.55 -12.79
N ARG A 197 23.77 8.84 -13.49
CA ARG A 197 23.10 10.15 -13.47
C ARG A 197 22.32 10.36 -12.17
N LEU A 198 21.55 9.36 -11.71
CA LEU A 198 20.77 9.43 -10.46
C LEU A 198 21.65 9.68 -9.23
N VAL A 199 22.88 9.14 -9.19
CA VAL A 199 23.85 9.40 -8.11
C VAL A 199 24.34 10.86 -8.09
N ARG A 200 24.23 11.59 -9.20
CA ARG A 200 24.60 13.01 -9.33
C ARG A 200 23.45 13.98 -9.05
N VAL A 201 22.23 13.46 -8.83
CA VAL A 201 21.06 14.30 -8.52
C VAL A 201 21.21 14.89 -7.12
N ALA A 202 20.94 16.20 -6.97
CA ALA A 202 20.98 16.92 -5.69
C ALA A 202 19.82 16.56 -4.73
N ASP A 203 19.34 15.32 -4.75
CA ASP A 203 18.33 14.80 -3.83
C ASP A 203 18.92 13.60 -3.07
N PRO A 204 19.25 13.75 -1.77
CA PRO A 204 19.88 12.69 -0.99
C PRO A 204 19.11 11.38 -0.97
N ALA A 205 17.78 11.43 -1.08
CA ALA A 205 16.95 10.22 -1.05
C ALA A 205 17.00 9.46 -2.38
N VAL A 206 17.06 10.18 -3.52
CA VAL A 206 17.27 9.56 -4.84
C VAL A 206 18.67 8.91 -4.90
N VAL A 207 19.69 9.62 -4.42
CA VAL A 207 21.07 9.10 -4.38
C VAL A 207 21.16 7.84 -3.50
N ALA A 208 20.52 7.86 -2.33
CA ALA A 208 20.48 6.72 -1.44
C ALA A 208 19.78 5.51 -2.09
N LEU A 209 18.68 5.72 -2.81
CA LEU A 209 17.97 4.66 -3.52
C LEU A 209 18.83 4.07 -4.65
N ALA A 210 19.49 4.92 -5.44
CA ALA A 210 20.35 4.50 -6.54
C ALA A 210 21.56 3.68 -6.08
N ARG A 211 22.16 4.04 -4.94
CA ARG A 211 23.25 3.29 -4.30
C ARG A 211 22.77 1.96 -3.73
N ALA A 212 21.64 1.97 -3.02
CA ALA A 212 21.08 0.77 -2.39
C ALA A 212 20.76 -0.33 -3.41
N THR A 213 20.30 0.04 -4.60
CA THR A 213 19.94 -0.92 -5.65
C THR A 213 21.15 -1.37 -6.49
N GLY A 214 22.32 -0.74 -6.32
CA GLY A 214 23.51 -0.97 -7.16
C GLY A 214 24.54 -1.83 -6.46
N GLN A 215 24.57 -1.75 -5.15
CA GLN A 215 25.06 -2.82 -4.32
C GLN A 215 23.92 -3.82 -4.20
N GLU A 216 23.89 -4.85 -5.05
CA GLU A 216 23.38 -6.16 -4.64
C GLU A 216 24.23 -6.57 -3.43
N ALA A 217 23.88 -5.98 -2.30
CA ALA A 217 24.50 -6.24 -1.05
C ALA A 217 23.90 -7.57 -0.63
N SER A 218 24.58 -8.65 -1.00
CA SER A 218 24.85 -9.72 -0.04
C SER A 218 25.42 -9.05 1.21
N ILE A 219 24.53 -8.47 2.02
CA ILE A 219 24.86 -8.01 3.36
C ILE A 219 25.07 -9.33 4.11
N PRO A 220 26.30 -9.64 4.55
CA PRO A 220 26.51 -10.82 5.36
C PRO A 220 25.58 -10.72 6.58
N MET A 221 24.72 -11.74 6.69
CA MET A 221 23.79 -11.96 7.80
C MET A 221 24.61 -12.28 9.04
N ASN A 222 25.16 -11.26 9.69
CA ASN A 222 25.54 -11.40 11.09
C ASN A 222 24.31 -11.06 11.93
N ASP A 223 23.67 -12.11 12.45
CA ASP A 223 22.45 -12.13 13.28
C ASP A 223 22.59 -11.43 14.65
N ALA A 224 23.57 -10.54 14.84
CA ALA A 224 23.89 -9.91 16.12
C ALA A 224 23.68 -8.39 16.09
N GLY A 225 22.55 -7.93 15.54
CA GLY A 225 22.07 -6.58 15.82
C GLY A 225 21.70 -6.47 17.30
N ALA A 226 22.10 -5.39 17.97
CA ALA A 226 21.74 -5.15 19.37
C ALA A 226 20.21 -5.23 19.56
N GLU A 227 19.75 -5.72 20.71
CA GLU A 227 18.31 -5.90 20.99
C GLU A 227 17.49 -4.61 20.85
N ALA A 228 18.16 -3.44 20.98
CA ALA A 228 17.58 -2.12 20.75
C ALA A 228 17.20 -1.82 19.28
N ASP A 229 17.75 -2.58 18.32
CA ASP A 229 17.54 -2.38 16.88
C ASP A 229 16.40 -3.22 16.31
N ARG A 230 15.76 -4.05 17.14
CA ARG A 230 14.72 -4.99 16.71
C ARG A 230 13.38 -4.68 17.37
N VAL A 231 12.34 -4.72 16.56
CA VAL A 231 10.96 -4.56 17.00
C VAL A 231 10.09 -5.67 16.45
N THR A 232 9.41 -6.38 17.35
CA THR A 232 8.51 -7.47 16.99
C THR A 232 7.08 -7.05 17.27
N GLY A 233 6.20 -7.34 16.32
CA GLY A 233 4.77 -7.07 16.44
C GLY A 233 3.95 -7.98 15.56
N ARG A 234 2.65 -7.74 15.55
CA ARG A 234 1.72 -8.41 14.64
C ARG A 234 1.45 -7.54 13.44
N VAL A 235 1.30 -8.16 12.26
CA VAL A 235 0.89 -7.43 11.05
C VAL A 235 -0.56 -7.01 11.21
N GLY A 236 -0.79 -5.70 11.35
CA GLY A 236 -2.10 -5.09 11.44
C GLY A 236 -2.77 -4.90 10.08
N PRO A 237 -4.09 -4.68 10.06
CA PRO A 237 -4.78 -4.29 8.84
C PRO A 237 -4.30 -2.93 8.35
N ARG A 238 -4.35 -2.71 7.03
CA ARG A 238 -4.08 -1.41 6.41
C ARG A 238 -5.00 -0.34 7.02
N PRO A 239 -4.50 0.89 7.25
CA PRO A 239 -5.35 1.99 7.68
C PRO A 239 -6.44 2.22 6.62
N VAL A 240 -7.70 2.11 7.04
CA VAL A 240 -8.85 2.48 6.21
C VAL A 240 -9.17 3.97 6.41
N GLY A 241 -9.57 4.65 5.33
CA GLY A 241 -9.99 6.05 5.39
C GLY A 241 -11.15 6.30 6.37
N ARG A 242 -11.28 7.53 6.86
CA ARG A 242 -12.23 7.91 7.93
C ARG A 242 -13.67 7.50 7.61
N ILE A 243 -14.14 7.75 6.39
CA ILE A 243 -15.52 7.46 5.96
C ILE A 243 -15.81 5.95 6.04
N ARG A 244 -14.93 5.10 5.48
CA ARG A 244 -15.07 3.65 5.57
C ARG A 244 -15.08 3.16 7.02
N ARG A 245 -14.27 3.77 7.89
CA ARG A 245 -14.27 3.45 9.32
C ARG A 245 -15.62 3.75 9.95
N ILE A 246 -16.21 4.92 9.70
CA ILE A 246 -17.54 5.28 10.22
C ILE A 246 -18.59 4.31 9.68
N LEU A 247 -18.63 4.06 8.37
CA LEU A 247 -19.58 3.12 7.77
C LEU A 247 -19.44 1.70 8.35
N SER A 248 -18.22 1.20 8.52
CA SER A 248 -17.99 -0.12 9.14
C SER A 248 -18.36 -0.18 10.62
N LEU A 249 -18.32 0.94 11.34
CA LEU A 249 -18.82 1.03 12.71
C LEU A 249 -20.34 1.03 12.73
N CYS A 250 -20.99 1.88 11.92
CA CYS A 250 -22.45 1.98 11.84
C CYS A 250 -23.11 0.68 11.37
N THR A 251 -22.49 -0.06 10.46
CA THR A 251 -23.01 -1.35 9.97
C THR A 251 -22.71 -2.54 10.88
N GLY A 252 -21.95 -2.35 11.97
CA GLY A 252 -21.48 -3.45 12.82
C GLY A 252 -20.41 -4.35 12.18
N TYR A 253 -20.04 -4.11 10.92
CA TYR A 253 -19.02 -4.89 10.21
C TYR A 253 -17.65 -4.89 10.91
N ALA A 254 -17.28 -3.76 11.54
CA ALA A 254 -16.05 -3.67 12.32
C ALA A 254 -16.04 -4.64 13.51
N LEU A 255 -17.20 -4.86 14.15
CA LEU A 255 -17.37 -5.81 15.24
C LEU A 255 -17.24 -7.25 14.72
N LEU A 256 -17.99 -7.59 13.66
CA LEU A 256 -17.92 -8.92 13.03
C LEU A 256 -16.48 -9.27 12.62
N ARG A 257 -15.76 -8.34 11.99
CA ARG A 257 -14.35 -8.54 11.61
C ARG A 257 -13.45 -8.75 12.82
N THR A 258 -13.73 -8.07 13.93
CA THR A 258 -12.95 -8.21 15.17
C THR A 258 -13.20 -9.57 15.81
N ILE A 259 -14.45 -10.02 15.86
CA ILE A 259 -14.85 -11.36 16.31
C ILE A 259 -14.22 -12.43 15.43
N ALA A 260 -14.34 -12.33 14.11
CA ALA A 260 -13.73 -13.27 13.17
C ALA A 260 -12.20 -13.32 13.30
N SER A 261 -11.55 -12.16 13.47
CA SER A 261 -10.10 -12.12 13.69
C SER A 261 -9.68 -12.70 15.05
N ALA A 262 -10.51 -12.53 16.09
CA ALA A 262 -10.29 -13.15 17.38
C ALA A 262 -10.49 -14.67 17.29
N ALA A 263 -11.59 -15.13 16.69
CA ALA A 263 -11.89 -16.53 16.47
C ALA A 263 -10.77 -17.21 15.66
N GLY A 264 -10.33 -16.65 14.54
CA GLY A 264 -9.20 -17.20 13.78
C GLY A 264 -7.91 -17.28 14.59
N ARG A 265 -7.69 -16.36 15.54
CA ARG A 265 -6.50 -16.39 16.40
C ARG A 265 -6.60 -17.44 17.51
N TYR A 266 -7.74 -17.50 18.20
CA TYR A 266 -7.91 -18.34 19.38
C TYR A 266 -8.32 -19.77 19.02
N LEU A 267 -9.14 -19.95 17.98
CA LEU A 267 -9.61 -21.27 17.53
C LEU A 267 -8.65 -21.91 16.53
N LEU A 268 -8.18 -21.15 15.53
CA LEU A 268 -7.32 -21.69 14.46
C LEU A 268 -5.83 -21.49 14.72
N GLY A 269 -5.45 -20.81 15.81
CA GLY A 269 -4.05 -20.46 16.08
C GLY A 269 -3.43 -19.57 15.00
N PHE A 270 -4.23 -18.85 14.22
CA PHE A 270 -3.73 -18.04 13.10
C PHE A 270 -3.02 -16.78 13.62
N ARG A 271 -1.70 -16.70 13.36
CA ARG A 271 -0.87 -15.58 13.78
C ARG A 271 -0.07 -15.05 12.59
N ARG A 272 -0.05 -13.72 12.44
CA ARG A 272 0.80 -13.02 11.47
C ARG A 272 1.76 -12.14 12.26
N SER A 273 2.94 -12.66 12.55
CA SER A 273 4.01 -11.92 13.21
C SER A 273 4.91 -11.28 12.16
N MET A 274 5.45 -10.12 12.52
CA MET A 274 6.46 -9.45 11.75
C MET A 274 7.48 -8.87 12.71
N GLU A 275 8.72 -9.13 12.36
CA GLU A 275 9.88 -8.62 13.03
C GLU A 275 10.55 -7.65 12.07
N ILE A 276 10.93 -6.50 12.62
CA ILE A 276 11.67 -5.50 11.88
C ILE A 276 12.95 -5.23 12.65
N SER A 277 14.09 -5.36 11.99
CA SER A 277 15.39 -4.99 12.53
C SER A 277 16.05 -3.89 11.69
N LEU A 278 16.80 -3.02 12.36
CA LEU A 278 17.55 -1.94 11.72
C LEU A 278 18.86 -2.49 11.15
N ALA A 279 18.92 -2.71 9.84
CA ALA A 279 20.14 -3.03 9.12
C ALA A 279 20.91 -1.76 8.73
N PRO A 280 22.21 -1.83 8.39
CA PRO A 280 23.00 -0.65 8.01
C PRO A 280 22.43 0.11 6.81
N LYS A 281 21.78 -0.59 5.86
CA LYS A 281 21.27 -0.02 4.61
C LYS A 281 19.74 0.13 4.57
N GLY A 282 19.02 -0.35 5.58
CA GLY A 282 17.56 -0.37 5.57
C GLY A 282 16.93 -1.10 6.75
N LEU A 283 15.64 -1.40 6.61
CA LEU A 283 14.87 -2.22 7.54
C LEU A 283 14.80 -3.66 7.01
N LEU A 284 15.31 -4.61 7.77
CA LEU A 284 15.10 -6.03 7.51
C LEU A 284 13.74 -6.42 8.07
N CYS A 285 12.85 -6.87 7.20
CA CYS A 285 11.47 -7.19 7.51
C CYS A 285 11.26 -8.69 7.40
N ARG A 286 11.23 -9.41 8.53
CA ARG A 286 10.94 -10.84 8.57
C ARG A 286 9.48 -11.07 8.95
N LYS A 287 8.69 -11.55 8.00
CA LYS A 287 7.27 -11.83 8.18
C LYS A 287 7.04 -13.33 8.30
N ARG A 288 6.32 -13.73 9.34
CA ARG A 288 5.96 -15.12 9.59
C ARG A 288 4.44 -15.26 9.70
N ILE A 289 3.89 -16.22 8.96
CA ILE A 289 2.48 -16.60 9.04
C ILE A 289 2.44 -17.99 9.67
N GLU A 290 1.82 -18.07 10.84
CA GLU A 290 1.64 -19.30 11.60
C GLU A 290 0.15 -19.69 11.62
N LEU A 291 -0.11 -20.99 11.56
CA LEU A 291 -1.43 -21.59 11.76
C LEU A 291 -1.25 -22.80 12.67
N LEU A 292 -2.04 -22.87 13.75
CA LEU A 292 -1.93 -23.95 14.75
C LEU A 292 -0.49 -24.15 15.26
N GLY A 293 0.26 -23.05 15.42
CA GLY A 293 1.66 -23.07 15.88
C GLY A 293 2.70 -23.50 14.83
N LYS A 294 2.29 -23.84 13.60
CA LYS A 294 3.20 -24.18 12.50
C LYS A 294 3.37 -22.99 11.54
N THR A 295 4.61 -22.72 11.14
CA THR A 295 4.90 -21.70 10.12
C THR A 295 4.47 -22.18 8.73
N ILE A 296 3.46 -21.53 8.16
CA ILE A 296 3.00 -21.79 6.78
C ILE A 296 3.89 -21.06 5.78
N ARG A 297 4.25 -19.81 6.10
CA ARG A 297 4.98 -18.94 5.19
C ARG A 297 5.90 -18.04 5.96
N GLU A 298 7.15 -18.05 5.57
CA GLU A 298 8.15 -17.08 5.99
C GLU A 298 8.55 -16.25 4.77
N SER A 299 8.73 -14.95 4.96
CA SER A 299 9.16 -14.04 3.90
C SER A 299 10.08 -13.02 4.54
N GLU A 300 11.20 -12.78 3.89
CA GLU A 300 12.17 -11.79 4.31
C GLU A 300 12.28 -10.73 3.22
N GLU A 301 12.33 -9.48 3.63
CA GLU A 301 12.38 -8.34 2.71
C GLU A 301 13.29 -7.27 3.31
N VAL A 302 14.26 -6.79 2.54
CA VAL A 302 15.07 -5.63 2.93
C VAL A 302 14.43 -4.38 2.33
N VAL A 303 14.03 -3.45 3.19
CA VAL A 303 13.45 -2.18 2.80
C VAL A 303 14.50 -1.08 2.95
N PRO A 304 15.06 -0.52 1.86
CA PRO A 304 16.08 0.51 1.97
C PRO A 304 15.51 1.75 2.66
N PHE A 305 16.32 2.44 3.48
CA PHE A 305 15.90 3.67 4.17
C PHE A 305 15.42 4.75 3.19
N ALA A 306 16.01 4.78 1.98
CA ALA A 306 15.60 5.67 0.90
C ALA A 306 14.15 5.46 0.44
N GLY A 307 13.65 4.23 0.53
CA GLY A 307 12.27 3.88 0.19
C GLY A 307 11.29 4.10 1.34
N LEU A 308 11.75 4.53 2.52
CA LEU A 308 10.93 4.77 3.69
C LEU A 308 10.53 6.26 3.74
N ALA A 309 9.27 6.54 3.46
CA ALA A 309 8.75 7.91 3.43
C ALA A 309 8.52 8.46 4.86
N SER A 310 7.89 7.65 5.71
CA SER A 310 7.64 8.00 7.12
C SER A 310 7.54 6.75 8.00
N VAL A 311 7.86 6.94 9.28
CA VAL A 311 7.52 6.00 10.34
C VAL A 311 6.78 6.73 11.43
N GLU A 312 5.55 6.30 11.65
CA GLU A 312 4.66 6.92 12.61
C GLU A 312 4.42 5.96 13.77
N ARG A 313 4.62 6.46 14.99
CA ARG A 313 4.21 5.78 16.22
C ARG A 313 2.82 6.26 16.60
N GLU A 314 1.82 5.43 16.35
CA GLU A 314 0.45 5.71 16.74
C GLU A 314 0.18 5.05 18.11
N SER A 315 0.04 5.89 19.15
CA SER A 315 -0.50 5.46 20.43
C SER A 315 -2.01 5.28 20.29
N ARG A 316 -2.51 4.06 20.49
CA ARG A 316 -3.94 3.77 20.29
C ARG A 316 -4.75 4.38 21.42
N TYR A 317 -5.55 5.37 21.05
CA TYR A 317 -6.65 5.98 21.82
C TYR A 317 -6.46 5.92 23.34
N PRO A 318 -5.55 6.74 23.90
CA PRO A 318 -5.23 6.71 25.33
C PRO A 318 -6.46 6.93 26.22
N TYR A 319 -7.53 7.55 25.70
CA TYR A 319 -8.73 7.86 26.47
C TYR A 319 -9.98 7.06 26.06
N LEU A 320 -9.90 6.15 25.08
CA LEU A 320 -11.11 5.45 24.61
C LEU A 320 -11.72 4.55 25.67
N TYR A 321 -10.90 3.86 26.48
CA TYR A 321 -11.43 3.04 27.57
C TYR A 321 -12.16 3.90 28.61
N LEU A 322 -11.67 5.12 28.88
CA LEU A 322 -12.30 6.07 29.79
C LEU A 322 -13.67 6.50 29.24
N LEU A 323 -13.73 6.86 27.95
CA LEU A 323 -14.99 7.26 27.32
C LEU A 323 -16.00 6.12 27.26
N VAL A 324 -15.54 4.89 26.96
CA VAL A 324 -16.41 3.71 26.92
C VAL A 324 -16.88 3.31 28.32
N GLY A 325 -16.00 3.39 29.31
CA GLY A 325 -16.33 3.12 30.72
C GLY A 325 -17.33 4.13 31.28
N VAL A 326 -17.06 5.43 31.12
CA VAL A 326 -17.99 6.51 31.51
C VAL A 326 -19.32 6.38 30.77
N GLY A 327 -19.30 6.06 29.47
CA GLY A 327 -20.52 5.83 28.71
C GLY A 327 -21.33 4.62 29.21
N GLY A 328 -20.66 3.51 29.50
CA GLY A 328 -21.29 2.32 30.07
C GLY A 328 -21.89 2.56 31.45
N LEU A 329 -21.16 3.29 32.30
CA LEU A 329 -21.62 3.72 33.62
C LEU A 329 -22.84 4.63 33.52
N ALA A 330 -22.81 5.64 32.64
CA ALA A 330 -23.91 6.57 32.45
C ALA A 330 -25.19 5.87 31.94
N LEU A 331 -25.05 4.96 30.97
CA LEU A 331 -26.19 4.17 30.47
C LEU A 331 -26.76 3.24 31.55
N GLY A 332 -25.90 2.55 32.30
CA GLY A 332 -26.31 1.71 33.42
C GLY A 332 -27.01 2.50 34.52
N ALA A 333 -26.51 3.70 34.85
CA ALA A 333 -27.09 4.60 35.83
C ALA A 333 -28.47 5.12 35.39
N ILE A 334 -28.58 5.65 34.16
CA ILE A 334 -29.85 6.16 33.62
C ILE A 334 -30.90 5.05 33.59
N TRP A 335 -30.57 3.90 33.01
CA TRP A 335 -31.51 2.79 32.90
C TRP A 335 -31.88 2.24 34.29
N GLY A 336 -30.90 2.10 35.18
CA GLY A 336 -31.12 1.58 36.53
C GLY A 336 -32.00 2.47 37.39
N VAL A 337 -31.75 3.79 37.38
CA VAL A 337 -32.55 4.77 38.13
C VAL A 337 -33.99 4.80 37.65
N LEU A 338 -34.23 4.77 36.34
CA LEU A 338 -35.58 4.71 35.78
C LEU A 338 -36.35 3.48 36.29
N ARG A 339 -35.72 2.29 36.28
CA ARG A 339 -36.32 1.05 36.77
C ARG A 339 -36.57 1.05 38.27
N ILE A 340 -35.70 1.67 39.06
CA ILE A 340 -35.89 1.85 40.51
C ILE A 340 -37.12 2.73 40.78
N PHE A 341 -37.22 3.89 40.11
CA PHE A 341 -38.36 4.79 40.28
C PHE A 341 -39.68 4.13 39.90
N ASP A 342 -39.72 3.44 38.76
CA ASP A 342 -40.91 2.71 38.32
C ASP A 342 -41.28 1.58 39.28
N GLY A 343 -40.29 0.86 39.81
CA GLY A 343 -40.49 -0.21 40.79
C GLY A 343 -41.06 0.30 42.11
N ILE A 344 -40.56 1.44 42.61
CA ILE A 344 -41.05 2.08 43.83
C ILE A 344 -42.49 2.58 43.63
N ARG A 345 -42.75 3.31 42.53
CA ARG A 345 -44.09 3.83 42.22
C ARG A 345 -45.12 2.71 42.03
N GLY A 346 -44.71 1.59 41.45
CA GLY A 346 -45.56 0.43 41.23
C GLY A 346 -45.61 -0.57 42.39
N ALA A 347 -44.92 -0.29 43.51
CA ALA A 347 -44.75 -1.23 44.63
C ALA A 347 -44.25 -2.63 44.20
N TYR A 348 -43.44 -2.70 43.15
CA TYR A 348 -42.95 -3.95 42.55
C TYR A 348 -41.45 -4.08 42.76
N ALA A 349 -41.07 -4.69 43.89
CA ALA A 349 -39.68 -4.85 44.33
C ALA A 349 -38.73 -5.50 43.30
N PRO A 350 -39.13 -6.49 42.48
CA PRO A 350 -38.25 -7.08 41.48
C PRO A 350 -37.72 -6.07 40.45
N LEU A 351 -38.54 -5.07 40.07
CA LEU A 351 -38.14 -4.05 39.10
C LEU A 351 -37.09 -3.09 39.68
N ALA A 352 -37.24 -2.74 40.97
CA ALA A 352 -36.23 -1.96 41.67
C ALA A 352 -34.91 -2.73 41.80
N LEU A 353 -34.96 -4.04 42.06
CA LEU A 353 -33.77 -4.89 42.10
C LEU A 353 -33.06 -4.98 40.74
N ILE A 354 -33.80 -5.13 39.63
CA ILE A 354 -33.23 -5.08 38.28
C ILE A 354 -32.52 -3.75 38.02
N GLY A 355 -33.10 -2.64 38.47
CA GLY A 355 -32.47 -1.33 38.35
C GLY A 355 -31.16 -1.23 39.13
N LEU A 356 -31.11 -1.75 40.37
CA LEU A 356 -29.88 -1.82 41.16
C LEU A 356 -28.79 -2.67 40.48
N VAL A 357 -29.17 -3.83 39.94
CA VAL A 357 -28.27 -4.72 39.21
C VAL A 357 -27.70 -4.02 37.97
N ALA A 358 -28.50 -3.25 37.24
CA ALA A 358 -28.02 -2.51 36.08
C ALA A 358 -26.98 -1.43 36.44
N ILE A 359 -27.18 -0.72 37.55
CA ILE A 359 -26.18 0.24 38.07
C ILE A 359 -24.89 -0.51 38.43
N ALA A 360 -25.01 -1.62 39.16
CA ALA A 360 -23.86 -2.45 39.55
C ALA A 360 -23.09 -3.00 38.33
N LEU A 361 -23.80 -3.41 37.28
CA LEU A 361 -23.18 -3.84 36.02
C LEU A 361 -22.47 -2.69 35.30
N GLY A 362 -23.04 -1.48 35.29
CA GLY A 362 -22.39 -0.29 34.74
C GLY A 362 -21.08 0.04 35.46
N VAL A 363 -21.11 0.04 36.80
CA VAL A 363 -19.92 0.23 37.65
C VAL A 363 -18.89 -0.88 37.44
N GLY A 364 -19.34 -2.14 37.42
CA GLY A 364 -18.47 -3.30 37.20
C GLY A 364 -17.83 -3.31 35.80
N PHE A 365 -18.56 -2.84 34.78
CA PHE A 365 -18.03 -2.68 33.43
C PHE A 365 -16.96 -1.59 33.35
N ASP A 366 -17.21 -0.42 33.94
CA ASP A 366 -16.24 0.68 34.00
C ASP A 366 -14.97 0.26 34.76
N LEU A 367 -15.13 -0.34 35.95
CA LEU A 367 -14.01 -0.90 36.74
C LEU A 367 -13.28 -2.00 35.98
N GLY A 368 -14.02 -2.92 35.34
CA GLY A 368 -13.42 -3.98 34.53
C GLY A 368 -12.58 -3.43 33.38
N LEU A 369 -13.06 -2.41 32.67
CA LEU A 369 -12.27 -1.71 31.68
C LEU A 369 -11.06 -1.01 32.33
N ALA A 370 -11.24 -0.35 33.47
CA ALA A 370 -10.16 0.33 34.17
C ALA A 370 -9.09 -0.62 34.73
N THR A 371 -9.41 -1.88 35.04
CA THR A 371 -8.48 -2.87 35.62
C THR A 371 -7.85 -3.79 34.57
N PHE A 372 -8.63 -4.28 33.60
CA PHE A 372 -8.11 -5.21 32.58
C PHE A 372 -7.49 -4.50 31.38
N TRP A 373 -7.87 -3.25 31.08
CA TRP A 373 -7.28 -2.50 29.97
C TRP A 373 -5.85 -1.99 30.23
N PRO A 374 -5.44 -1.61 31.46
CA PRO A 374 -4.05 -1.34 31.79
C PRO A 374 -3.07 -2.47 31.49
N ALA A 375 -3.52 -3.73 31.45
CA ALA A 375 -2.66 -4.84 31.03
C ALA A 375 -2.24 -4.75 29.55
N ARG A 376 -2.84 -3.84 28.77
CA ARG A 376 -2.42 -3.44 27.41
C ARG A 376 -1.72 -2.08 27.36
N ARG A 377 -1.52 -1.39 28.50
CA ARG A 377 -0.60 -0.24 28.56
C ARG A 377 0.80 -0.74 28.23
N GLY A 378 1.52 0.04 27.44
CA GLY A 378 2.80 -0.37 26.89
C GLY A 378 2.70 -1.09 25.54
N ARG A 379 1.54 -1.16 24.89
CA ARG A 379 1.44 -1.61 23.48
C ARG A 379 1.09 -0.45 22.55
N VAL A 380 1.90 -0.25 21.51
CA VAL A 380 1.69 0.76 20.47
C VAL A 380 1.52 0.10 19.10
N SER A 381 1.20 0.92 18.09
CA SER A 381 1.35 0.52 16.70
C SER A 381 2.40 1.37 16.00
N LEU A 382 3.20 0.72 15.16
CA LEU A 382 4.14 1.37 14.26
C LEU A 382 3.59 1.27 12.84
N THR A 383 3.53 2.38 12.14
CA THR A 383 3.11 2.43 10.73
C THR A 383 4.30 2.88 9.91
N PHE A 384 4.67 2.04 8.94
CA PHE A 384 5.74 2.29 8.00
C PHE A 384 5.11 2.63 6.65
N LEU A 385 5.38 3.83 6.16
CA LEU A 385 5.03 4.24 4.81
C LEU A 385 6.24 4.06 3.91
N ARG A 386 6.10 3.19 2.91
CA ARG A 386 7.09 2.92 1.88
C ARG A 386 6.66 3.53 0.56
N ALA A 387 7.58 4.03 -0.24
CA ALA A 387 7.31 4.39 -1.63
C ALA A 387 7.19 3.10 -2.50
N PRO A 388 6.29 3.06 -3.51
CA PRO A 388 5.19 3.99 -3.76
C PRO A 388 3.95 3.54 -2.95
N LYS A 389 3.69 4.26 -1.86
CA LYS A 389 2.49 4.15 -1.02
C LYS A 389 2.15 2.75 -0.45
N ARG A 390 3.17 1.96 -0.10
CA ARG A 390 2.99 0.69 0.60
C ARG A 390 2.98 0.93 2.10
N TRP A 391 1.92 0.47 2.75
CA TRP A 391 1.74 0.60 4.19
C TRP A 391 2.00 -0.74 4.86
N THR A 392 2.95 -0.78 5.78
CA THR A 392 3.12 -1.88 6.71
C THR A 392 2.80 -1.37 8.10
N ARG A 393 1.80 -1.97 8.76
CA ARG A 393 1.44 -1.60 10.13
C ARG A 393 1.79 -2.76 11.05
N LEU A 394 2.66 -2.52 12.02
CA LEU A 394 2.85 -3.40 13.17
C LEU A 394 1.93 -2.93 14.29
N VAL A 395 1.23 -3.87 14.90
CA VAL A 395 0.40 -3.67 16.09
C VAL A 395 0.94 -4.53 17.22
N ASP A 396 0.56 -4.21 18.45
CA ASP A 396 0.97 -5.00 19.63
C ASP A 396 2.47 -4.91 19.93
N VAL A 397 3.08 -3.81 19.52
CA VAL A 397 4.50 -3.55 19.70
C VAL A 397 4.72 -3.00 21.10
N ASP A 398 5.72 -3.49 21.82
CA ASP A 398 6.11 -2.90 23.11
C ASP A 398 6.44 -1.39 22.96
N ALA A 399 5.93 -0.55 23.85
CA ALA A 399 5.98 0.90 23.72
C ALA A 399 7.39 1.44 23.96
N GLU A 400 8.19 0.78 24.78
CA GLU A 400 9.58 1.15 25.04
C GLU A 400 10.48 0.68 23.90
N ALA A 401 10.31 -0.56 23.43
CA ALA A 401 10.98 -1.06 22.23
C ALA A 401 10.65 -0.18 21.00
N ALA A 402 9.38 0.19 20.80
CA ALA A 402 8.97 1.09 19.73
C ALA A 402 9.61 2.48 19.84
N ARG A 403 9.73 3.03 21.06
CA ARG A 403 10.38 4.33 21.28
C ARG A 403 11.86 4.27 20.95
N ARG A 404 12.57 3.26 21.45
CA ARG A 404 14.00 3.03 21.14
C ARG A 404 14.22 2.84 19.64
N PHE A 405 13.40 2.00 19.01
CA PHE A 405 13.48 1.72 17.58
C PHE A 405 13.23 2.96 16.71
N VAL A 406 12.21 3.77 17.02
CA VAL A 406 11.93 5.02 16.29
C VAL A 406 13.04 6.05 16.49
N ALA A 407 13.59 6.16 17.71
CA ALA A 407 14.71 7.05 17.98
C ALA A 407 15.96 6.65 17.18
N ALA A 408 16.34 5.38 17.21
CA ALA A 408 17.46 4.85 16.44
C ALA A 408 17.27 5.03 14.92
N MET A 409 16.03 4.93 14.45
CA MET A 409 15.72 5.19 13.04
C MET A 409 15.83 6.66 12.66
N HIS A 410 15.36 7.58 13.51
CA HIS A 410 15.51 9.02 13.27
C HIS A 410 16.97 9.44 13.21
N GLU A 411 17.80 8.89 14.09
CA GLU A 411 19.25 9.05 14.09
C GLU A 411 19.86 8.58 12.76
N ARG A 412 19.52 7.36 12.30
CA ARG A 412 20.01 6.83 11.00
C ARG A 412 19.50 7.61 9.78
N LEU A 413 18.31 8.18 9.85
CA LEU A 413 17.74 9.01 8.78
C LEU A 413 18.30 10.45 8.78
N GLY A 414 19.15 10.82 9.75
CA GLY A 414 19.67 12.18 9.90
C GLY A 414 18.59 13.21 10.23
N ARG A 415 17.42 12.78 10.72
CA ARG A 415 16.35 13.67 11.18
C ARG A 415 16.53 13.84 12.68
N GLY A 416 17.02 15.01 13.11
CA GLY A 416 17.23 15.29 14.53
C GLY A 416 15.98 15.06 15.39
N PRO A 417 16.14 14.73 16.68
CA PRO A 417 15.03 14.47 17.61
C PRO A 417 14.27 15.77 17.89
N GLY A 418 13.32 16.11 17.03
CA GLY A 418 12.55 17.36 17.15
C GLY A 418 11.83 17.80 15.88
N SER A 419 12.04 17.16 14.73
CA SER A 419 11.20 17.41 13.56
C SER A 419 9.79 16.86 13.81
N PRO A 420 8.72 17.68 13.79
CA PRO A 420 7.37 17.19 13.98
C PRO A 420 7.05 16.15 12.91
N ALA A 421 6.52 15.00 13.37
CA ALA A 421 6.12 13.88 12.54
C ALA A 421 4.95 14.22 11.61
#